data_AF-A0A536VJ29-F1
#
_entry.id   AF-A0A536VJ29-F1
#
_cell.length_a   1.000
_cell.length_b   1.000
_cell.length_c   1.000
_cell.angle_alpha   90.00
_cell.angle_beta   90.00
_cell.angle_gamma   90.00
#
_symmetry.space_group_name_H-M   'P 1'
#
loop_
_entity.id
_entity.type
_entity.pdbx_description
1 polymer ?
#
loop_
_entity_poly.entity_id
_entity_poly.type
_entity_poly.pdbx_seq_one_letter_code
_entity_poly.pdbx_strand_id
1 'polypeptide(L)'
;GSAKQGRDRKFQAILPLRGKILNVEKARYEKLLASNEILTLITALGTGIGKGSGGDDFNADKLRYHRIIIMTDADVDGAHIRTLLLTFFYRQMPELVERGHVYIAQPPLYKVKLGKEEQYLKDGHELDAYLLKVALKDAKLETGVAGAAVLQGDALEALARQYVLATHVVERMSNWMDVEALRAMANGLELDLDTLEAAETSALGLKRALHDAEVSAEFDARMDKHILRISRIQHGNVKSSVISADFVHGADYEALSTAGRTFKGLVGVDAVIRRGEGERQKEAKVSDFRQAMAWLMAQAESAVGRQRYKGLGEMNPQQLWETTMDPGVRRLLKVQIDDAIEADRVFTMLMGDEVEPRREFIESNALRAANIDV
;
A
#
# COMPACT_ATOMS: atom_id res chain seq x y z
N GLY A 1 4.63 -1.70 -28.10
CA GLY A 1 5.39 -0.83 -29.01
C GLY A 1 6.61 -0.28 -28.31
N SER A 2 6.42 0.49 -27.24
CA SER A 2 7.45 1.19 -26.49
C SER A 2 8.59 0.29 -26.01
N ALA A 3 8.29 -0.88 -25.46
CA ALA A 3 9.32 -1.82 -24.98
C ALA A 3 10.28 -2.29 -26.10
N LYS A 4 9.77 -2.60 -27.30
CA LYS A 4 10.64 -2.99 -28.44
C LYS A 4 11.54 -1.85 -28.92
N GLN A 5 11.09 -0.60 -28.79
CA GLN A 5 11.84 0.59 -29.18
C GLN A 5 12.87 0.99 -28.11
N GLY A 6 12.54 0.83 -26.83
CA GLY A 6 13.40 1.20 -25.70
C GLY A 6 14.42 0.13 -25.28
N ARG A 7 14.38 -1.08 -25.84
CA ARG A 7 15.27 -2.18 -25.42
C ARG A 7 16.72 -2.00 -25.86
N ASP A 8 17.63 -2.53 -25.05
CA ASP A 8 18.99 -2.79 -25.51
C ASP A 8 19.03 -4.08 -26.35
N ARG A 9 19.38 -3.93 -27.62
CA ARG A 9 19.43 -5.03 -28.58
C ARG A 9 20.53 -6.06 -28.29
N LYS A 10 21.53 -5.72 -27.47
CA LYS A 10 22.65 -6.61 -27.14
C LYS A 10 22.24 -7.75 -26.21
N PHE A 11 21.36 -7.48 -25.24
CA PHE A 11 21.05 -8.44 -24.17
C PHE A 11 19.58 -8.56 -23.80
N GLN A 12 18.68 -7.74 -24.35
CA GLN A 12 17.25 -7.81 -24.04
C GLN A 12 16.44 -8.38 -25.21
N ALA A 13 15.79 -9.51 -24.97
CA ALA A 13 14.75 -10.06 -25.82
C ALA A 13 13.37 -9.69 -25.27
N ILE A 14 12.42 -9.39 -26.15
CA ILE A 14 11.04 -9.04 -25.77
C ILE A 14 10.07 -9.91 -26.53
N LEU A 15 9.29 -10.68 -25.78
CA LEU A 15 8.17 -11.45 -26.28
C LEU A 15 6.87 -10.69 -25.96
N PRO A 16 6.21 -10.05 -26.95
CA PRO A 16 4.90 -9.47 -26.73
C PRO A 16 3.85 -10.60 -26.64
N LEU A 17 3.04 -10.59 -25.59
CA LEU A 17 1.88 -11.45 -25.47
C LEU A 17 0.61 -10.65 -25.81
N ARG A 18 -0.34 -11.24 -26.54
CA ARG A 18 -1.59 -10.59 -26.93
C ARG A 18 -2.81 -11.35 -26.42
N GLY A 19 -3.70 -10.65 -25.74
CA GLY A 19 -4.93 -11.22 -25.18
C GLY A 19 -4.73 -11.89 -23.83
N LYS A 20 -5.82 -12.41 -23.26
CA LYS A 20 -5.78 -13.17 -22.00
C LYS A 20 -5.22 -14.56 -22.30
N ILE A 21 -4.15 -14.93 -21.61
CA ILE A 21 -3.57 -16.27 -21.72
C ILE A 21 -4.63 -17.31 -21.34
N LEU A 22 -4.63 -18.44 -22.04
CA LEU A 22 -5.55 -19.53 -21.74
C LEU A 22 -5.37 -19.96 -20.28
N ASN A 23 -6.48 -20.04 -19.56
CA ASN A 23 -6.49 -20.52 -18.19
C ASN A 23 -6.01 -21.98 -18.13
N VAL A 24 -4.85 -22.19 -17.50
CA VAL A 24 -4.18 -23.50 -17.38
C VAL A 24 -4.86 -24.44 -16.38
N GLU A 25 -5.65 -23.91 -15.45
CA GLU A 25 -6.46 -24.71 -14.50
C GLU A 25 -7.59 -25.45 -15.23
N LYS A 26 -8.30 -24.75 -16.11
CA LYS A 26 -9.50 -25.29 -16.80
C LYS A 26 -9.18 -26.00 -18.11
N ALA A 27 -8.04 -25.68 -18.72
CA ALA A 27 -7.68 -26.23 -20.02
C ALA A 27 -6.98 -27.59 -19.88
N ARG A 28 -7.49 -28.60 -20.60
CA ARG A 28 -6.76 -29.85 -20.82
C ARG A 28 -5.40 -29.57 -21.48
N TYR A 29 -4.42 -30.41 -21.21
CA TYR A 29 -3.05 -30.31 -21.74
C TYR A 29 -3.00 -30.08 -23.27
N GLU A 30 -3.85 -30.78 -24.03
CA GLU A 30 -3.97 -30.61 -25.48
C GLU A 30 -4.38 -29.19 -25.90
N LYS A 31 -5.24 -28.52 -25.12
CA LYS A 31 -5.66 -27.13 -25.37
C LYS A 31 -4.55 -26.13 -25.05
N LEU A 32 -3.65 -26.46 -24.12
CA LEU A 32 -2.47 -25.65 -23.83
C LEU A 32 -1.49 -25.67 -25.00
N LEU A 33 -1.24 -26.85 -25.56
CA LEU A 33 -0.42 -27.03 -26.74
C LEU A 33 -1.04 -26.43 -28.00
N ALA A 34 -2.37 -26.26 -28.04
CA ALA A 34 -3.05 -25.57 -29.14
C ALA A 34 -2.95 -24.03 -29.07
N SER A 35 -2.48 -23.47 -27.94
CA SER A 35 -2.35 -22.01 -27.79
C SER A 35 -1.05 -21.50 -28.39
N ASN A 36 -1.16 -20.72 -29.47
CA ASN A 36 -0.01 -20.11 -30.14
C ASN A 36 0.85 -19.25 -29.19
N GLU A 37 0.23 -18.55 -28.25
CA GLU A 37 0.92 -17.71 -27.26
C GLU A 37 1.83 -18.57 -26.33
N ILE A 38 1.29 -19.69 -25.85
CA ILE A 38 2.03 -20.63 -24.97
C ILE A 38 3.14 -21.34 -25.75
N LEU A 39 2.85 -21.81 -26.97
CA LEU A 39 3.87 -22.41 -27.84
C LEU A 39 5.02 -21.44 -28.12
N THR A 40 4.70 -20.17 -28.38
CA THR A 40 5.70 -19.13 -28.61
C THR A 40 6.52 -18.87 -27.35
N LEU A 41 5.90 -18.89 -26.16
CA LEU A 41 6.60 -18.75 -24.87
C LEU A 41 7.57 -19.92 -24.63
N ILE A 42 7.12 -21.17 -24.78
CA ILE A 42 7.96 -22.36 -24.62
C ILE A 42 9.12 -22.33 -25.62
N THR A 43 8.82 -21.98 -26.88
CA THR A 43 9.83 -21.82 -27.93
C THR A 43 10.78 -20.68 -27.61
N ALA A 44 10.37 -19.58 -26.98
CA ALA A 44 11.30 -18.53 -26.58
C ALA A 44 12.26 -19.02 -25.47
N LEU A 45 11.74 -19.73 -24.47
CA LEU A 45 12.49 -20.23 -23.32
C LEU A 45 13.46 -21.37 -23.69
N GLY A 46 13.05 -22.26 -24.58
CA GLY A 46 13.86 -23.40 -25.06
C GLY A 46 13.91 -24.61 -24.12
N THR A 47 13.11 -24.60 -23.05
CA THR A 47 13.15 -25.63 -22.01
C THR A 47 12.23 -26.82 -22.27
N GLY A 48 11.33 -26.79 -23.25
CA GLY A 48 10.24 -27.80 -23.34
C GLY A 48 9.18 -27.59 -22.26
N ILE A 49 8.21 -28.51 -22.12
CA ILE A 49 7.09 -28.41 -21.17
C ILE A 49 6.73 -29.77 -20.55
N GLY A 50 6.41 -29.78 -19.25
CA GLY A 50 5.90 -30.96 -18.55
C GLY A 50 6.90 -32.12 -18.39
N LYS A 51 6.47 -33.19 -17.73
CA LYS A 51 7.21 -34.46 -17.60
C LYS A 51 6.42 -35.58 -18.27
N GLY A 52 6.98 -36.24 -19.28
CA GLY A 52 6.53 -37.55 -19.75
C GLY A 52 5.79 -37.58 -21.09
N SER A 53 6.19 -36.81 -22.10
CA SER A 53 5.60 -36.95 -23.44
C SER A 53 6.60 -36.65 -24.55
N GLY A 54 7.42 -37.65 -24.87
CA GLY A 54 8.18 -37.81 -26.12
C GLY A 54 8.92 -36.57 -26.66
N GLY A 55 10.24 -36.52 -26.49
CA GLY A 55 11.13 -35.58 -27.19
C GLY A 55 11.16 -34.14 -26.67
N ASP A 56 10.03 -33.62 -26.16
CA ASP A 56 9.85 -32.25 -25.68
C ASP A 56 9.71 -32.12 -24.14
N ASP A 57 10.25 -33.10 -23.40
CA ASP A 57 10.26 -33.08 -21.94
C ASP A 57 10.99 -31.83 -21.41
N PHE A 58 10.44 -31.27 -20.34
CA PHE A 58 11.00 -30.10 -19.68
C PHE A 58 12.44 -30.36 -19.20
N ASN A 59 13.36 -29.50 -19.61
CA ASN A 59 14.75 -29.48 -19.22
C ASN A 59 15.20 -28.04 -18.96
N ALA A 60 15.41 -27.71 -17.67
CA ALA A 60 15.85 -26.39 -17.23
C ALA A 60 17.26 -26.02 -17.70
N ASP A 61 18.13 -26.98 -18.01
CA ASP A 61 19.52 -26.72 -18.46
C ASP A 61 19.56 -26.20 -19.91
N LYS A 62 18.48 -26.40 -20.69
CA LYS A 62 18.33 -25.84 -22.04
C LYS A 62 17.80 -24.40 -22.04
N LEU A 63 17.62 -23.79 -20.87
CA LEU A 63 17.08 -22.44 -20.73
C LEU A 63 17.96 -21.41 -21.45
N ARG A 64 17.40 -20.76 -22.48
CA ARG A 64 18.11 -19.72 -23.24
C ARG A 64 18.30 -18.43 -22.45
N TYR A 65 17.32 -18.09 -21.61
CA TYR A 65 17.28 -16.82 -20.88
C TYR A 65 17.17 -17.07 -19.37
N HIS A 66 18.30 -16.93 -18.67
CA HIS A 66 18.40 -17.16 -17.22
C HIS A 66 17.72 -16.08 -16.36
N ARG A 67 17.22 -15.00 -16.98
CA ARG A 67 16.43 -13.96 -16.32
C ARG A 67 15.19 -13.67 -17.15
N ILE A 68 14.07 -14.20 -16.70
CA ILE A 68 12.74 -14.01 -17.26
C ILE A 68 12.09 -12.90 -16.45
N ILE A 69 11.76 -11.77 -17.09
CA ILE A 69 11.14 -10.62 -16.42
C ILE A 69 9.71 -10.48 -16.93
N ILE A 70 8.73 -10.67 -16.05
CA ILE A 70 7.32 -10.43 -16.31
C ILE A 70 7.04 -8.95 -16.08
N MET A 71 6.65 -8.25 -17.14
CA MET A 71 6.31 -6.84 -17.10
C MET A 71 4.84 -6.68 -17.50
N THR A 72 4.00 -6.30 -16.55
CA THR A 72 2.54 -6.12 -16.72
C THR A 72 2.12 -4.77 -16.17
N ASP A 73 0.95 -4.29 -16.59
CA ASP A 73 0.36 -3.07 -16.04
C ASP A 73 0.01 -3.24 -14.55
N ALA A 74 -0.16 -2.10 -13.86
CA ALA A 74 -0.47 -2.03 -12.44
C ALA A 74 -1.98 -2.15 -12.13
N ASP A 75 -2.78 -2.43 -13.16
CA ASP A 75 -4.22 -2.60 -13.07
C ASP A 75 -4.63 -4.07 -12.79
N VAL A 76 -5.94 -4.29 -12.67
CA VAL A 76 -6.54 -5.60 -12.36
C VAL A 76 -6.28 -6.61 -13.49
N ASP A 77 -6.31 -6.17 -14.76
CA ASP A 77 -6.04 -7.04 -15.91
C ASP A 77 -4.57 -7.45 -15.99
N GLY A 78 -3.64 -6.54 -15.69
CA GLY A 78 -2.21 -6.80 -15.57
C GLY A 78 -1.91 -7.78 -14.43
N ALA A 79 -2.56 -7.60 -13.27
CA ALA A 79 -2.49 -8.56 -12.16
C ALA A 79 -3.00 -9.95 -12.58
N HIS A 80 -4.09 -10.04 -13.32
CA HIS A 80 -4.64 -11.31 -13.79
C HIS A 80 -3.69 -12.03 -14.76
N ILE A 81 -3.13 -11.34 -15.76
CA ILE A 81 -2.14 -11.94 -16.70
C ILE A 81 -0.88 -12.38 -15.94
N ARG A 82 -0.43 -11.59 -14.96
CA ARG A 82 0.71 -11.94 -14.11
C ARG A 82 0.43 -13.24 -13.35
N THR A 83 -0.72 -13.37 -12.70
CA THR A 83 -1.11 -14.61 -11.99
C THR A 83 -1.17 -15.80 -12.93
N LEU A 84 -1.77 -15.65 -14.12
CA LEU A 84 -1.80 -16.71 -15.15
C LEU A 84 -0.40 -17.22 -15.53
N LEU A 85 0.55 -16.29 -15.72
CA LEU A 85 1.94 -16.65 -16.02
C LEU A 85 2.63 -17.33 -14.84
N LEU A 86 2.42 -16.84 -13.61
CA LEU A 86 3.01 -17.44 -12.41
C LEU A 86 2.48 -18.87 -12.18
N THR A 87 1.18 -19.08 -12.31
CA THR A 87 0.55 -20.40 -12.26
C THR A 87 1.08 -21.32 -13.36
N PHE A 88 1.26 -20.80 -14.58
CA PHE A 88 1.87 -21.57 -15.68
C PHE A 88 3.30 -22.01 -15.33
N PHE A 89 4.16 -21.10 -14.86
CA PHE A 89 5.52 -21.45 -14.44
C PHE A 89 5.53 -22.43 -13.27
N TYR A 90 4.67 -22.23 -12.28
CA TYR A 90 4.57 -23.12 -11.12
C TYR A 90 4.19 -24.55 -11.51
N ARG A 91 3.15 -24.71 -12.34
CA ARG A 91 2.65 -26.05 -12.71
C ARG A 91 3.49 -26.75 -13.77
N GLN A 92 3.98 -26.01 -14.75
CA GLN A 92 4.58 -26.60 -15.95
C GLN A 92 6.11 -26.55 -15.94
N MET A 93 6.71 -25.62 -15.19
CA MET A 93 8.16 -25.35 -15.17
C MET A 93 8.66 -24.97 -13.76
N PRO A 94 8.34 -25.75 -12.70
CA PRO A 94 8.62 -25.36 -11.30
C PRO A 94 10.10 -25.10 -11.05
N GLU A 95 11.00 -25.84 -11.71
CA GLU A 95 12.45 -25.66 -11.56
C GLU A 95 12.92 -24.26 -11.97
N LEU A 96 12.20 -23.55 -12.86
CA LEU A 96 12.56 -22.17 -13.22
C LEU A 96 12.30 -21.20 -12.07
N VAL A 97 11.27 -21.46 -11.27
CA VAL A 97 10.94 -20.68 -10.07
C VAL A 97 11.94 -21.04 -8.97
N GLU A 98 12.18 -22.32 -8.72
CA GLU A 98 13.13 -22.83 -7.72
C GLU A 98 14.57 -22.32 -7.96
N ARG A 99 15.05 -22.39 -9.20
CA ARG A 99 16.38 -21.85 -9.57
C ARG A 99 16.40 -20.32 -9.61
N GLY A 100 15.26 -19.66 -9.43
CA GLY A 100 15.18 -18.22 -9.30
C GLY A 100 15.40 -17.46 -10.60
N HIS A 101 14.92 -18.00 -11.72
CA HIS A 101 15.01 -17.38 -13.04
C HIS A 101 13.86 -16.42 -13.34
N VAL A 102 12.77 -16.45 -12.57
CA VAL A 102 11.56 -15.65 -12.79
C VAL A 102 11.55 -14.40 -11.90
N TYR A 103 11.34 -13.25 -12.53
CA TYR A 103 11.30 -11.92 -11.90
C TYR A 103 10.07 -11.16 -12.35
N ILE A 104 9.57 -10.25 -11.51
CA ILE A 104 8.49 -9.32 -11.83
C ILE A 104 9.07 -7.91 -11.87
N ALA A 105 8.83 -7.19 -12.96
CA ALA A 105 9.22 -5.78 -13.05
C ALA A 105 8.35 -4.91 -12.13
N GLN A 106 8.95 -3.88 -11.54
CA GLN A 106 8.27 -2.93 -10.66
C GLN A 106 8.37 -1.52 -11.28
N PRO A 107 7.55 -1.20 -12.30
CA PRO A 107 7.53 0.13 -12.89
C PRO A 107 7.04 1.18 -11.87
N PRO A 108 7.43 2.46 -12.02
CA PRO A 108 6.98 3.51 -11.13
C PRO A 108 5.50 3.83 -11.34
N LEU A 109 4.77 4.02 -10.23
CA LEU A 109 3.36 4.43 -10.25
C LEU A 109 3.20 5.94 -10.44
N TYR A 110 4.16 6.74 -9.97
CA TYR A 110 4.11 8.21 -10.05
C TYR A 110 5.36 8.80 -10.68
N LYS A 111 5.17 9.87 -11.44
CA LYS A 111 6.19 10.85 -11.77
C LYS A 111 5.83 12.16 -11.06
N VAL A 112 6.75 12.63 -10.22
CA VAL A 112 6.62 13.91 -9.52
C VAL A 112 7.58 14.92 -10.12
N LYS A 113 7.16 16.19 -10.16
CA LYS A 113 7.94 17.30 -10.67
C LYS A 113 7.86 18.50 -9.73
N LEU A 114 9.00 18.97 -9.25
CA LEU A 114 9.12 20.18 -8.44
C LEU A 114 10.08 21.15 -9.14
N GLY A 115 9.52 22.18 -9.78
CA GLY A 115 10.31 23.09 -10.60
C GLY A 115 10.97 22.38 -11.79
N LYS A 116 12.30 22.25 -11.75
CA LYS A 116 13.11 21.56 -12.78
C LYS A 116 13.45 20.11 -12.41
N GLU A 117 13.30 19.73 -11.15
CA GLU A 117 13.61 18.38 -10.68
C GLU A 117 12.42 17.46 -10.98
N GLU A 118 12.72 16.28 -11.52
CA GLU A 118 11.74 15.23 -11.82
C GLU A 118 12.21 13.94 -11.15
N GLN A 119 11.28 13.21 -10.54
CA GLN A 119 11.57 11.96 -9.86
C GLN A 119 10.46 10.94 -10.12
N TYR A 120 10.85 9.67 -10.23
CA TYR A 120 9.96 8.53 -10.36
C TYR A 120 9.79 7.84 -9.01
N LEU A 121 8.55 7.58 -8.61
CA LEU A 121 8.19 6.95 -7.34
C LEU A 121 7.41 5.67 -7.60
N LYS A 122 7.77 4.61 -6.89
CA LYS A 122 7.23 3.26 -7.10
C LYS A 122 5.77 3.15 -6.69
N ASP A 123 5.40 3.69 -5.53
CA ASP A 123 4.12 3.46 -4.89
C ASP A 123 3.66 4.69 -4.09
N GLY A 124 2.49 4.57 -3.44
CA GLY A 124 1.93 5.62 -2.59
C GLY A 124 2.81 5.97 -1.40
N HIS A 125 3.45 4.98 -0.77
CA HIS A 125 4.33 5.23 0.37
C HIS A 125 5.52 6.11 0.00
N GLU A 126 6.15 5.87 -1.15
CA GLU A 126 7.21 6.75 -1.64
C GLU A 126 6.70 8.15 -1.98
N LEU A 127 5.46 8.27 -2.48
CA LEU A 127 4.81 9.56 -2.72
C LEU A 127 4.59 10.33 -1.42
N ASP A 128 4.04 9.69 -0.40
CA ASP A 128 3.76 10.33 0.89
C ASP A 128 5.06 10.78 1.57
N ALA A 129 6.10 9.94 1.54
CA ALA A 129 7.42 10.29 2.06
C ALA A 129 8.05 11.47 1.28
N TYR A 130 7.90 11.50 -0.05
CA TYR A 130 8.36 12.60 -0.88
C TYR A 130 7.61 13.91 -0.56
N LEU A 131 6.28 13.85 -0.45
CA LEU A 131 5.45 15.02 -0.12
C LEU A 131 5.78 15.55 1.27
N LEU A 132 5.99 14.68 2.26
CA LEU A 132 6.43 15.07 3.60
C LEU A 132 7.77 15.82 3.56
N LYS A 133 8.75 15.30 2.82
CA LYS A 133 10.05 15.96 2.65
C LYS A 133 9.90 17.36 2.03
N VAL A 134 9.05 17.46 1.00
CA VAL A 134 8.77 18.74 0.32
C VAL A 134 7.99 19.70 1.22
N ALA A 135 7.11 19.19 2.09
CA ALA A 135 6.31 19.95 3.04
C ALA A 135 7.19 20.57 4.14
N LEU A 136 8.16 19.81 4.64
CA LEU A 136 9.06 20.24 5.71
C LEU A 136 10.22 21.13 5.24
N LYS A 137 10.53 21.13 3.94
CA LYS A 137 11.56 22.01 3.38
C LYS A 137 11.19 23.48 3.63
N ASP A 138 12.10 24.20 4.28
CA ASP A 138 11.96 25.61 4.65
C ASP A 138 10.71 25.90 5.51
N ALA A 139 10.24 24.89 6.26
CA ALA A 139 9.11 25.01 7.17
C ALA A 139 9.55 25.43 8.58
N LYS A 140 8.79 26.33 9.19
CA LYS A 140 9.02 26.83 10.55
C LYS A 140 7.69 26.96 11.27
N LEU A 141 7.58 26.34 12.43
CA LEU A 141 6.42 26.45 13.30
C LEU A 141 6.77 27.28 14.53
N GLU A 142 6.19 28.47 14.60
CA GLU A 142 6.13 29.26 15.83
C GLU A 142 4.96 28.73 16.65
N THR A 143 5.26 28.13 17.80
CA THR A 143 4.27 27.43 18.61
C THR A 143 3.30 28.36 19.33
N GLY A 144 3.54 29.67 19.36
CA GLY A 144 2.69 30.62 20.09
C GLY A 144 2.73 30.44 21.62
N VAL A 145 3.67 29.64 22.15
CA VAL A 145 3.89 29.45 23.59
C VAL A 145 5.06 30.33 24.03
N ALA A 146 4.85 31.13 25.06
CA ALA A 146 5.87 32.07 25.55
C ALA A 146 7.17 31.33 25.95
N GLY A 147 8.30 31.73 25.35
CA GLY A 147 9.61 31.15 25.63
C GLY A 147 9.89 29.83 24.90
N ALA A 148 8.95 29.29 24.11
CA ALA A 148 9.21 28.10 23.31
C ALA A 148 10.05 28.44 22.06
N ALA A 149 10.96 27.54 21.72
CA ALA A 149 11.77 27.66 20.50
C ALA A 149 10.92 27.41 19.25
N VAL A 150 11.28 28.07 18.15
CA VAL A 150 10.70 27.81 16.83
C VAL A 150 11.08 26.40 16.38
N LEU A 151 10.08 25.59 16.04
CA LEU A 151 10.29 24.23 15.55
C LEU A 151 10.61 24.26 14.05
N GLN A 152 11.78 23.76 13.70
CA GLN A 152 12.29 23.72 12.31
C GLN A 152 13.34 22.60 12.17
N GLY A 153 13.68 22.23 10.93
CA GLY A 153 14.68 21.19 10.66
C GLY A 153 14.35 19.86 11.34
N ASP A 154 15.37 19.21 11.90
CA ASP A 154 15.27 17.88 12.51
C ASP A 154 14.21 17.79 13.63
N ALA A 155 14.02 18.87 14.40
CA ALA A 155 13.02 18.90 15.46
C ALA A 155 11.59 18.84 14.90
N LEU A 156 11.31 19.59 13.83
CA LEU A 156 10.01 19.55 13.15
C LEU A 156 9.83 18.23 12.39
N GLU A 157 10.90 17.69 11.81
CA GLU A 157 10.86 16.41 11.11
C GLU A 157 10.53 15.25 12.06
N ALA A 158 11.11 15.20 13.25
CA ALA A 158 10.81 14.17 14.24
C ALA A 158 9.33 14.19 14.64
N LEU A 159 8.77 15.38 14.89
CA LEU A 159 7.35 15.56 15.21
C LEU A 159 6.45 15.20 14.03
N ALA A 160 6.82 15.59 12.82
CA ALA A 160 6.08 15.24 11.62
C ALA A 160 6.04 13.73 11.37
N ARG A 161 7.14 13.01 11.61
CA ARG A 161 7.17 11.54 11.52
C ARG A 161 6.25 10.88 12.54
N GLN A 162 6.23 11.36 13.79
CA GLN A 162 5.29 10.89 14.81
C GLN A 162 3.83 11.15 14.41
N TYR A 163 3.55 12.31 13.83
CA TYR A 163 2.22 12.65 13.33
C TYR A 163 1.77 11.72 12.18
N VAL A 164 2.65 11.46 11.21
CA VAL A 164 2.35 10.56 10.08
C VAL A 164 2.11 9.14 10.58
N LEU A 165 2.92 8.65 11.53
CA LEU A 165 2.71 7.33 12.13
C LEU A 165 1.33 7.22 12.78
N ALA A 166 0.95 8.19 13.62
CA ALA A 166 -0.37 8.21 14.24
C ALA A 166 -1.50 8.28 13.21
N THR A 167 -1.33 9.06 12.14
CA THR A 167 -2.31 9.18 11.05
C THR A 167 -2.52 7.85 10.33
N HIS A 168 -1.44 7.14 9.98
CA HIS A 168 -1.54 5.81 9.36
C HIS A 168 -2.22 4.77 10.27
N VAL A 169 -1.99 4.85 11.59
CA VAL A 169 -2.72 4.01 12.56
C VAL A 169 -4.22 4.33 12.52
N VAL A 170 -4.59 5.62 12.57
CA VAL A 170 -6.00 6.04 12.48
C VAL A 170 -6.64 5.55 11.18
N GLU A 171 -5.99 5.76 10.03
CA GLU A 171 -6.51 5.34 8.73
C GLU A 171 -6.71 3.83 8.66
N ARG A 172 -5.70 3.03 9.01
CA ARG A 172 -5.78 1.58 9.00
C ARG A 172 -6.87 1.06 9.95
N MET A 173 -6.96 1.61 11.16
CA MET A 173 -7.91 1.16 12.18
C MET A 173 -9.34 1.66 11.97
N SER A 174 -9.54 2.78 11.27
CA SER A 174 -10.87 3.36 11.01
C SER A 174 -11.82 2.45 10.23
N ASN A 175 -11.28 1.43 9.55
CA ASN A 175 -12.07 0.43 8.87
C ASN A 175 -12.91 -0.45 9.82
N TRP A 176 -12.46 -0.61 11.08
CA TRP A 176 -13.08 -1.51 12.07
C TRP A 176 -13.30 -0.86 13.45
N MET A 177 -12.73 0.32 13.70
CA MET A 177 -12.88 1.08 14.94
C MET A 177 -13.44 2.48 14.66
N ASP A 178 -14.03 3.09 15.68
CA ASP A 178 -14.55 4.45 15.58
C ASP A 178 -13.42 5.47 15.33
N VAL A 179 -13.52 6.20 14.21
CA VAL A 179 -12.49 7.18 13.78
C VAL A 179 -12.36 8.36 14.72
N GLU A 180 -13.45 8.83 15.34
CA GLU A 180 -13.38 9.93 16.31
C GLU A 180 -12.72 9.47 17.61
N ALA A 181 -12.97 8.23 18.04
CA ALA A 181 -12.25 7.66 19.18
C ALA A 181 -10.75 7.58 18.93
N LEU A 182 -10.32 7.05 17.78
CA LEU A 182 -8.91 6.98 17.41
C LEU A 182 -8.27 8.38 17.36
N ARG A 183 -8.98 9.36 16.80
CA ARG A 183 -8.55 10.77 16.78
C ARG A 183 -8.51 11.39 18.16
N ALA A 184 -9.42 11.04 19.08
CA ALA A 184 -9.43 11.52 20.45
C ALA A 184 -8.20 11.01 21.21
N MET A 185 -7.86 9.72 21.05
CA MET A 185 -6.63 9.14 21.60
C MET A 185 -5.38 9.85 21.08
N ALA A 186 -5.31 10.10 19.78
CA ALA A 186 -4.23 10.87 19.15
C ALA A 186 -4.13 12.33 19.63
N ASN A 187 -5.14 12.85 20.36
CA ASN A 187 -5.16 14.20 20.93
C ASN A 187 -4.88 14.21 22.44
N GLY A 188 -4.49 13.06 23.00
CA GLY A 188 -4.12 12.94 24.40
C GLY A 188 -5.26 12.51 25.31
N LEU A 189 -6.29 11.85 24.78
CA LEU A 189 -7.21 11.04 25.60
C LEU A 189 -6.55 9.69 25.90
N GLU A 190 -6.19 9.49 27.16
CA GLU A 190 -5.67 8.23 27.64
C GLU A 190 -6.82 7.31 28.06
N LEU A 191 -6.67 6.01 27.80
CA LEU A 191 -7.63 4.96 28.06
C LEU A 191 -6.93 3.89 28.90
N ASP A 192 -7.67 3.36 29.85
CA ASP A 192 -7.27 2.25 30.71
C ASP A 192 -8.48 1.30 30.85
N LEU A 193 -8.22 0.01 30.61
CA LEU A 193 -9.21 -1.07 30.62
C LEU A 193 -8.80 -2.22 31.55
N ASP A 194 -7.84 -2.00 32.45
CA ASP A 194 -7.35 -3.06 33.34
C ASP A 194 -8.34 -3.37 34.47
N THR A 195 -9.18 -2.41 34.83
CA THR A 195 -10.22 -2.56 35.86
C THR A 195 -11.54 -1.98 35.38
N LEU A 196 -12.66 -2.43 35.97
CA LEU A 196 -13.98 -1.91 35.65
C LEU A 196 -14.08 -0.39 35.88
N GLU A 197 -13.55 0.10 37.00
CA GLU A 197 -13.58 1.53 37.34
C GLU A 197 -12.77 2.38 36.35
N ALA A 198 -11.60 1.89 35.93
CA ALA A 198 -10.78 2.55 34.91
C ALA A 198 -11.48 2.54 33.54
N ALA A 199 -12.11 1.42 33.18
CA ALA A 199 -12.88 1.29 31.95
C ALA A 199 -14.08 2.24 31.92
N GLU A 200 -14.83 2.37 33.02
CA GLU A 200 -15.93 3.33 33.13
C GLU A 200 -15.46 4.79 33.01
N THR A 201 -14.32 5.11 33.61
CA THR A 201 -13.69 6.44 33.48
C THR A 201 -13.28 6.73 32.04
N SER A 202 -12.67 5.74 31.37
CA SER A 202 -12.28 5.81 29.96
C SER A 202 -13.49 5.94 29.03
N ALA A 203 -14.58 5.21 29.30
CA ALA A 203 -15.84 5.31 28.59
C ALA A 203 -16.43 6.71 28.68
N LEU A 204 -16.43 7.31 29.88
CA LEU A 204 -16.91 8.67 30.09
C LEU A 204 -16.02 9.70 29.37
N GLY A 205 -14.71 9.51 29.38
CA GLY A 205 -13.75 10.33 28.63
C GLY A 205 -14.03 10.31 27.12
N LEU A 206 -14.24 9.13 26.56
CA LEU A 206 -14.65 8.97 25.16
C LEU A 206 -16.03 9.58 24.89
N LYS A 207 -17.03 9.32 25.72
CA LYS A 207 -18.38 9.88 25.54
C LYS A 207 -18.39 11.41 25.46
N ARG A 208 -17.48 12.07 26.19
CA ARG A 208 -17.31 13.54 26.13
C ARG A 208 -16.61 14.02 24.86
N ALA A 209 -15.74 13.19 24.28
CA ALA A 209 -14.94 13.54 23.10
C ALA A 209 -15.67 13.23 21.78
N LEU A 210 -16.53 12.21 21.76
CA LEU A 210 -17.25 11.76 20.57
C LEU A 210 -18.55 12.54 20.35
N HIS A 211 -18.99 12.63 19.09
CA HIS A 211 -20.24 13.27 18.72
C HIS A 211 -21.29 12.21 18.38
N ASP A 212 -22.52 12.37 18.87
CA ASP A 212 -23.66 11.46 18.59
C ASP A 212 -23.33 9.97 18.76
N ALA A 213 -22.56 9.65 19.81
CA ALA A 213 -22.14 8.29 20.13
C ALA A 213 -22.52 7.91 21.56
N GLU A 214 -23.02 6.69 21.71
CA GLU A 214 -23.15 6.05 23.02
C GLU A 214 -21.91 5.21 23.29
N VAL A 215 -21.33 5.38 24.49
CA VAL A 215 -20.13 4.66 24.92
C VAL A 215 -20.42 3.97 26.24
N SER A 216 -20.21 2.66 26.29
CA SER A 216 -20.37 1.81 27.47
C SER A 216 -19.09 1.03 27.76
N ALA A 217 -18.75 0.88 29.04
CA ALA A 217 -17.79 -0.12 29.49
C ALA A 217 -18.53 -1.45 29.69
N GLU A 218 -17.98 -2.52 29.12
CA GLU A 218 -18.54 -3.87 29.21
C GLU A 218 -17.44 -4.86 29.60
N PHE A 219 -17.84 -6.00 30.15
CA PHE A 219 -16.93 -7.11 30.41
C PHE A 219 -17.20 -8.24 29.41
N ASP A 220 -16.19 -8.60 28.61
CA ASP A 220 -16.29 -9.73 27.70
C ASP A 220 -15.88 -11.02 28.44
N ALA A 221 -16.88 -11.79 28.85
CA ALA A 221 -16.68 -13.05 29.57
C ALA A 221 -15.92 -14.13 28.78
N ARG A 222 -15.82 -14.01 27.44
CA ARG A 222 -15.05 -14.97 26.63
C ARG A 222 -13.57 -14.65 26.63
N MET A 223 -13.24 -13.37 26.63
CA MET A 223 -11.86 -12.88 26.63
C MET A 223 -11.33 -12.62 28.04
N ASP A 224 -12.20 -12.63 29.05
CA ASP A 224 -11.91 -12.28 30.45
C ASP A 224 -11.29 -10.88 30.57
N LYS A 225 -11.82 -9.92 29.78
CA LYS A 225 -11.28 -8.57 29.62
C LYS A 225 -12.38 -7.52 29.56
N HIS A 226 -12.06 -6.32 30.03
CA HIS A 226 -12.91 -5.15 29.82
C HIS A 226 -12.77 -4.63 28.39
N ILE A 227 -13.88 -4.14 27.86
CA ILE A 227 -13.99 -3.53 26.53
C ILE A 227 -14.80 -2.24 26.60
N LEU A 228 -14.56 -1.32 25.67
CA LEU A 228 -15.43 -0.17 25.45
C LEU A 228 -16.22 -0.39 24.17
N ARG A 229 -17.55 -0.37 24.27
CA ARG A 229 -18.43 -0.40 23.10
C ARG A 229 -18.83 1.01 22.74
N ILE A 230 -18.65 1.36 21.47
CA ILE A 230 -19.07 2.63 20.89
C ILE A 230 -20.17 2.32 19.88
N SER A 231 -21.35 2.92 20.07
CA SER A 231 -22.52 2.71 19.21
C SER A 231 -23.02 4.01 18.62
N ARG A 232 -23.28 4.03 17.32
CA ARG A 232 -23.85 5.18 16.58
C ARG A 232 -25.03 4.75 15.71
N ILE A 233 -26.00 5.63 15.55
CA ILE A 233 -27.10 5.43 14.61
C ILE A 233 -26.67 5.99 13.24
N GLN A 234 -26.53 5.12 12.24
CA GLN A 234 -26.29 5.49 10.85
C GLN A 234 -27.42 4.97 9.98
N HIS A 235 -28.15 5.88 9.31
CA HIS A 235 -29.27 5.56 8.42
C HIS A 235 -30.32 4.62 9.04
N GLY A 236 -30.59 4.77 10.34
CA GLY A 236 -31.53 3.93 11.09
C GLY A 236 -30.97 2.61 11.62
N ASN A 237 -29.74 2.24 11.25
CA ASN A 237 -29.04 1.07 11.77
C ASN A 237 -28.06 1.47 12.87
N VAL A 238 -27.94 0.65 13.93
CA VAL A 238 -26.92 0.83 14.95
C VAL A 238 -25.62 0.20 14.47
N LYS A 239 -24.63 1.02 14.18
CA LYS A 239 -23.26 0.58 13.95
C LYS A 239 -22.52 0.60 15.29
N SER A 240 -21.98 -0.54 15.70
CA SER A 240 -21.16 -0.65 16.91
C SER A 240 -19.71 -0.99 16.56
N SER A 241 -18.79 -0.45 17.34
CA SER A 241 -17.37 -0.80 17.31
C SER A 241 -16.88 -1.02 18.74
N VAL A 242 -15.76 -1.71 18.89
CA VAL A 242 -15.22 -2.10 20.20
C VAL A 242 -13.76 -1.69 20.30
N ILE A 243 -13.38 -1.12 21.44
CA ILE A 243 -12.00 -0.94 21.86
C ILE A 243 -11.73 -1.99 22.93
N SER A 244 -10.76 -2.88 22.68
CA SER A 244 -10.39 -3.94 23.62
C SER A 244 -9.19 -3.54 24.47
N ALA A 245 -9.02 -4.18 25.62
CA ALA A 245 -7.82 -4.07 26.44
C ALA A 245 -6.54 -4.44 25.65
N ASP A 246 -6.61 -5.44 24.76
CA ASP A 246 -5.47 -5.83 23.91
C ASP A 246 -5.03 -4.72 22.96
N PHE A 247 -5.97 -3.93 22.45
CA PHE A 247 -5.63 -2.75 21.65
C PHE A 247 -4.93 -1.70 22.51
N VAL A 248 -5.45 -1.42 23.72
CA VAL A 248 -4.89 -0.41 24.64
C VAL A 248 -3.46 -0.78 25.08
N HIS A 249 -3.13 -2.06 25.17
CA HIS A 249 -1.76 -2.53 25.43
C HIS A 249 -0.91 -2.77 24.17
N GLY A 250 -1.46 -2.48 22.99
CA GLY A 250 -0.81 -2.71 21.71
C GLY A 250 0.02 -1.52 21.22
N ALA A 251 0.94 -1.81 20.29
CA ALA A 251 1.80 -0.80 19.66
C ALA A 251 1.01 0.30 18.91
N ASP A 252 -0.17 -0.05 18.39
CA ASP A 252 -1.05 0.91 17.70
C ASP A 252 -1.58 1.97 18.66
N TYR A 253 -2.04 1.56 19.86
CA TYR A 253 -2.46 2.50 20.88
C TYR A 253 -1.28 3.30 21.44
N GLU A 254 -0.13 2.66 21.66
CA GLU A 254 1.08 3.35 22.12
C GLU A 254 1.49 4.48 21.17
N ALA A 255 1.40 4.26 19.85
CA ALA A 255 1.67 5.29 18.85
C ALA A 255 0.69 6.47 18.96
N LEU A 256 -0.62 6.21 19.14
CA LEU A 256 -1.64 7.24 19.30
C LEU A 256 -1.46 8.02 20.61
N SER A 257 -1.27 7.31 21.73
CA SER A 257 -1.07 7.90 23.06
C SER A 257 0.21 8.74 23.12
N THR A 258 1.29 8.26 22.50
CA THR A 258 2.55 9.03 22.40
C THR A 258 2.35 10.31 21.60
N ALA A 259 1.71 10.24 20.43
CA ALA A 259 1.35 11.44 19.66
C ALA A 259 0.49 12.42 20.47
N GLY A 260 -0.52 11.89 21.18
CA GLY A 260 -1.39 12.68 22.05
C GLY A 260 -0.62 13.41 23.15
N ARG A 261 0.28 12.73 23.85
CA ARG A 261 1.14 13.33 24.89
C ARG A 261 2.10 14.35 24.31
N THR A 262 2.69 14.07 23.15
CA THR A 262 3.66 14.97 22.50
C THR A 262 3.03 16.27 21.98
N PHE A 263 1.84 16.19 21.37
CA PHE A 263 1.21 17.36 20.75
C PHE A 263 0.33 18.18 21.71
N LYS A 264 -0.09 17.59 22.83
CA LYS A 264 -0.90 18.29 23.84
C LYS A 264 -0.14 19.46 24.43
N GLY A 265 -0.67 20.67 24.20
CA GLY A 265 -0.05 21.92 24.66
C GLY A 265 1.20 22.34 23.89
N LEU A 266 1.60 21.62 22.83
CA LEU A 266 2.74 22.00 21.99
C LEU A 266 2.46 23.27 21.19
N VAL A 267 1.21 23.49 20.81
CA VAL A 267 0.75 24.59 19.96
C VAL A 267 -0.25 25.43 20.76
N GLY A 268 0.07 26.72 20.92
CA GLY A 268 -0.75 27.72 21.57
C GLY A 268 -1.68 28.45 20.59
N VAL A 269 -2.51 29.34 21.12
CA VAL A 269 -3.56 30.06 20.37
C VAL A 269 -2.99 30.97 19.28
N ASP A 270 -1.79 31.52 19.48
CA ASP A 270 -1.12 32.43 18.55
C ASP A 270 -0.07 31.74 17.67
N ALA A 271 -0.19 30.42 17.49
CA ALA A 271 0.76 29.68 16.68
C ALA A 271 0.65 30.01 15.18
N VAL A 272 1.82 30.08 14.53
CA VAL A 272 1.94 30.40 13.10
C VAL A 272 2.87 29.40 12.45
N ILE A 273 2.39 28.74 11.41
CA ILE A 273 3.21 27.92 10.52
C ILE A 273 3.64 28.74 9.31
N ARG A 274 4.92 28.66 8.94
CA ARG A 274 5.48 29.29 7.75
C ARG A 274 6.18 28.27 6.88
N ARG A 275 6.16 28.49 5.56
CA ARG A 275 6.93 27.71 4.59
C ARG A 275 7.46 28.60 3.47
N GLY A 276 8.73 28.39 3.13
CA GLY A 276 9.41 29.07 2.01
C GLY A 276 10.26 30.27 2.45
N GLU A 277 10.97 30.83 1.47
CA GLU A 277 11.96 31.89 1.67
C GLU A 277 11.59 33.17 0.90
N GLY A 278 11.97 34.32 1.46
CA GLY A 278 11.80 35.64 0.84
C GLY A 278 10.35 35.97 0.48
N GLU A 279 10.13 36.53 -0.71
CA GLU A 279 8.81 36.95 -1.21
C GLU A 279 7.84 35.79 -1.48
N ARG A 280 8.32 34.53 -1.50
CA ARG A 280 7.49 33.33 -1.70
C ARG A 280 7.09 32.65 -0.40
N GLN A 281 7.47 33.22 0.74
CA GLN A 281 7.07 32.72 2.04
C GLN A 281 5.55 32.85 2.21
N LYS A 282 4.93 31.76 2.62
CA LYS A 282 3.53 31.76 3.03
C LYS A 282 3.44 31.44 4.51
N GLU A 283 2.42 31.98 5.15
CA GLU A 283 2.12 31.74 6.55
C GLU A 283 0.63 31.47 6.78
N ALA A 284 0.33 30.74 7.84
CA ALA A 284 -1.02 30.52 8.31
C ALA A 284 -1.06 30.41 9.84
N LYS A 285 -2.13 30.94 10.45
CA LYS A 285 -2.43 30.69 11.86
C LYS A 285 -2.96 29.28 12.03
N VAL A 286 -2.54 28.61 13.09
CA VAL A 286 -2.90 27.22 13.38
C VAL A 286 -3.29 27.07 14.85
N SER A 287 -4.29 26.25 15.13
CA SER A 287 -4.77 25.98 16.50
C SER A 287 -4.16 24.71 17.10
N ASP A 288 -3.69 23.78 16.27
CA ASP A 288 -3.01 22.56 16.70
C ASP A 288 -1.94 22.11 15.69
N PHE A 289 -1.14 21.12 16.08
CA PHE A 289 -0.08 20.59 15.22
C PHE A 289 -0.63 19.88 13.99
N ARG A 290 -1.85 19.32 14.08
CA ARG A 290 -2.53 18.67 12.95
C ARG A 290 -2.86 19.65 11.85
N GLN A 291 -3.38 20.81 12.20
CA GLN A 291 -3.71 21.87 11.26
C GLN A 291 -2.43 22.42 10.62
N ALA A 292 -1.34 22.54 11.39
CA ALA A 292 -0.03 22.90 10.84
C ALA A 292 0.44 21.87 9.80
N MET A 293 0.38 20.58 10.11
CA MET A 293 0.77 19.52 9.18
C MET A 293 -0.14 19.45 7.96
N ALA A 294 -1.46 19.55 8.13
CA ALA A 294 -2.41 19.58 7.02
C ALA A 294 -2.15 20.76 6.08
N TRP A 295 -1.84 21.94 6.64
CA TRP A 295 -1.46 23.11 5.85
C TRP A 295 -0.15 22.89 5.09
N LEU A 296 0.89 22.36 5.75
CA LEU A 296 2.19 22.06 5.10
C LEU A 296 2.03 21.06 3.96
N MET A 297 1.27 19.98 4.18
CA MET A 297 0.99 18.96 3.16
C MET A 297 0.24 19.56 1.97
N ALA A 298 -0.79 20.38 2.21
CA ALA A 298 -1.52 21.07 1.14
C ALA A 298 -0.62 22.01 0.31
N GLN A 299 0.32 22.71 0.96
CA GLN A 299 1.31 23.52 0.26
C GLN A 299 2.30 22.67 -0.56
N ALA A 300 2.65 21.47 -0.09
CA ALA A 300 3.52 20.56 -0.82
C ALA A 300 2.81 19.98 -2.05
N GLU A 301 1.59 19.47 -1.90
CA GLU A 301 0.77 18.95 -2.99
C GLU A 301 0.53 19.99 -4.08
N SER A 302 0.22 21.23 -3.70
CA SER A 302 0.03 22.32 -4.67
C SER A 302 1.30 22.71 -5.43
N ALA A 303 2.48 22.47 -4.83
CA ALA A 303 3.76 22.80 -5.44
C ALA A 303 4.33 21.69 -6.34
N VAL A 304 3.86 20.45 -6.16
CA VAL A 304 4.38 19.27 -6.86
C VAL A 304 3.43 18.88 -7.99
N GLY A 305 3.91 18.98 -9.24
CA GLY A 305 3.22 18.38 -10.37
C GLY A 305 3.27 16.86 -10.27
N ARG A 306 2.12 16.18 -10.34
CA ARG A 306 2.01 14.72 -10.22
C ARG A 306 1.38 14.13 -11.47
N GLN A 307 2.03 13.13 -12.05
CA GLN A 307 1.48 12.26 -13.08
C GLN A 307 1.46 10.83 -12.53
N ARG A 308 0.31 10.17 -12.61
CA ARG A 308 0.16 8.75 -12.26
C ARG A 308 0.17 7.93 -13.53
N TYR A 309 0.97 6.86 -13.56
CA TYR A 309 0.99 5.90 -14.65
C TYR A 309 0.00 4.78 -14.36
N LYS A 310 -1.02 4.59 -15.21
CA LYS A 310 -1.96 3.47 -15.08
C LYS A 310 -1.50 2.23 -15.85
N GLY A 311 -0.74 2.44 -16.94
CA GLY A 311 -0.18 1.37 -17.74
C GLY A 311 1.18 1.73 -18.34
N LEU A 312 1.95 0.70 -18.68
CA LEU A 312 3.25 0.78 -19.32
C LEU A 312 3.19 1.48 -20.69
N GLY A 313 2.02 1.45 -21.34
CA GLY A 313 1.77 2.13 -22.61
C GLY A 313 1.74 3.65 -22.52
N GLU A 314 1.55 4.22 -21.33
CA GLU A 314 1.56 5.67 -21.11
C GLU A 314 2.99 6.25 -21.09
N MET A 315 3.99 5.39 -20.91
CA MET A 315 5.40 5.77 -20.93
C MET A 315 5.93 5.75 -22.37
N ASN A 316 6.67 6.81 -22.72
CA ASN A 316 7.44 6.79 -23.96
C ASN A 316 8.61 5.78 -23.85
N PRO A 317 9.23 5.35 -24.97
CA PRO A 317 10.29 4.34 -24.94
C PRO A 317 11.48 4.68 -24.04
N GLN A 318 11.85 5.96 -23.97
CA GLN A 318 12.96 6.44 -23.15
C GLN A 318 12.64 6.37 -21.65
N GLN A 319 11.44 6.83 -21.26
CA GLN A 319 10.95 6.73 -19.88
C GLN A 319 10.86 5.27 -19.43
N LEU A 320 10.36 4.38 -20.29
CA LEU A 320 10.29 2.96 -19.98
C LEU A 320 11.68 2.35 -19.77
N TRP A 321 12.67 2.79 -20.57
CA TRP A 321 14.07 2.40 -20.39
C TRP A 321 14.62 2.87 -19.05
N GLU A 322 14.59 4.18 -18.81
CA GLU A 322 15.16 4.86 -17.63
C GLU A 322 14.51 4.44 -16.31
N THR A 323 13.30 3.89 -16.35
CA THR A 323 12.57 3.51 -15.12
C THR A 323 12.54 2.00 -14.89
N THR A 324 12.40 1.20 -15.95
CA THR A 324 11.97 -0.19 -15.82
C THR A 324 12.90 -1.19 -16.50
N MET A 325 13.67 -0.77 -17.52
CA MET A 325 14.49 -1.70 -18.31
C MET A 325 15.99 -1.59 -18.08
N ASP A 326 16.48 -0.42 -17.69
CA ASP A 326 17.90 -0.17 -17.43
C ASP A 326 18.39 -0.97 -16.20
N PRO A 327 19.39 -1.87 -16.35
CA PRO A 327 19.94 -2.65 -15.25
C PRO A 327 20.45 -1.85 -14.05
N GLY A 328 20.86 -0.59 -14.23
CA GLY A 328 21.40 0.24 -13.14
C GLY A 328 20.34 0.80 -12.19
N VAL A 329 19.09 0.91 -12.64
CA VAL A 329 18.02 1.63 -11.92
C VAL A 329 16.75 0.82 -11.75
N ARG A 330 16.52 -0.20 -12.60
CA ARG A 330 15.30 -1.00 -12.55
C ARG A 330 15.15 -1.73 -11.21
N ARG A 331 13.91 -1.85 -10.77
CA ARG A 331 13.53 -2.64 -9.59
C ARG A 331 12.85 -3.93 -10.05
N LEU A 332 13.38 -5.05 -9.61
CA LEU A 332 12.86 -6.39 -9.92
C LEU A 332 12.53 -7.11 -8.62
N LEU A 333 11.37 -7.75 -8.57
CA LEU A 333 10.99 -8.68 -7.52
C LEU A 333 11.32 -10.10 -7.99
N LYS A 334 12.14 -10.85 -7.25
CA LYS A 334 12.44 -12.24 -7.56
C LYS A 334 11.34 -13.13 -6.99
N VAL A 335 10.67 -13.88 -7.86
CA VAL A 335 9.58 -14.79 -7.47
C VAL A 335 10.15 -15.94 -6.65
N GLN A 336 9.61 -16.16 -5.45
CA GLN A 336 9.88 -17.34 -4.63
C GLN A 336 8.87 -18.45 -4.92
N ILE A 337 9.18 -19.68 -4.50
CA ILE A 337 8.26 -20.80 -4.68
C ILE A 337 6.96 -20.58 -3.90
N ASP A 338 7.04 -19.97 -2.71
CA ASP A 338 5.88 -19.64 -1.88
C ASP A 338 4.95 -18.65 -2.59
N ASP A 339 5.50 -17.65 -3.28
CA ASP A 339 4.71 -16.70 -4.08
C ASP A 339 3.95 -17.42 -5.22
N ALA A 340 4.58 -18.43 -5.82
CA ALA A 340 4.02 -19.19 -6.92
C ALA A 340 2.92 -20.17 -6.45
N ILE A 341 3.11 -20.80 -5.28
CA ILE A 341 2.09 -21.62 -4.60
C ILE A 341 0.89 -20.75 -4.22
N GLU A 342 1.14 -19.57 -3.67
CA GLU A 342 0.08 -18.67 -3.25
C GLU A 342 -0.72 -18.13 -4.45
N ALA A 343 -0.02 -17.78 -5.54
CA ALA A 343 -0.66 -17.42 -6.81
C ALA A 343 -1.54 -18.56 -7.35
N ASP A 344 -1.06 -19.82 -7.31
CA ASP A 344 -1.84 -21.00 -7.71
C ASP A 344 -3.10 -21.16 -6.87
N ARG A 345 -2.97 -21.11 -5.54
CA ARG A 345 -4.10 -21.22 -4.60
C ARG A 345 -5.15 -20.14 -4.84
N VAL A 346 -4.74 -18.87 -4.94
CA VAL A 346 -5.64 -17.75 -5.23
C VAL A 346 -6.33 -17.95 -6.57
N PHE A 347 -5.59 -18.44 -7.57
CA PHE A 347 -6.12 -18.70 -8.90
C PHE A 347 -7.13 -19.85 -8.91
N THR A 348 -6.83 -20.99 -8.28
CA THR A 348 -7.75 -22.13 -8.16
C THR A 348 -9.02 -21.74 -7.41
N MET A 349 -8.91 -20.97 -6.33
CA MET A 349 -10.06 -20.48 -5.57
C MET A 349 -10.94 -19.53 -6.40
N LEU A 350 -10.34 -18.58 -7.12
CA LEU A 350 -11.10 -17.60 -7.91
C LEU A 350 -11.61 -18.16 -9.24
N MET A 351 -10.92 -19.10 -9.86
CA MET A 351 -11.19 -19.56 -11.23
C MET A 351 -11.57 -21.04 -11.34
N GLY A 352 -11.56 -21.78 -10.24
CA GLY A 352 -11.97 -23.19 -10.16
C GLY A 352 -13.46 -23.41 -10.37
N ASP A 353 -13.90 -24.64 -10.19
CA ASP A 353 -15.30 -25.03 -10.38
C ASP A 353 -16.13 -24.91 -9.10
N GLU A 354 -15.47 -24.82 -7.93
CA GLU A 354 -16.15 -24.67 -6.64
C GLU A 354 -16.62 -23.22 -6.41
N VAL A 355 -17.93 -23.07 -6.21
CA VAL A 355 -18.58 -21.76 -6.08
C VAL A 355 -18.48 -21.19 -4.67
N GLU A 356 -18.61 -22.04 -3.63
CA GLU A 356 -18.66 -21.55 -2.24
C GLU A 356 -17.34 -20.96 -1.73
N PRO A 357 -16.16 -21.58 -1.94
CA PRO A 357 -14.90 -20.96 -1.53
C PRO A 357 -14.66 -19.60 -2.20
N ARG A 358 -15.09 -19.45 -3.45
CA ARG A 358 -15.05 -18.16 -4.17
C ARG A 358 -15.97 -17.14 -3.50
N ARG A 359 -17.20 -17.53 -3.17
CA ARG A 359 -18.18 -16.62 -2.56
C ARG A 359 -17.70 -16.14 -1.20
N GLU A 360 -17.25 -17.04 -0.33
CA GLU A 360 -16.69 -16.68 0.98
C GLU A 360 -15.45 -15.78 0.87
N PHE A 361 -14.57 -16.03 -0.10
CA PHE A 361 -13.42 -15.19 -0.35
C PHE A 361 -13.81 -13.77 -0.80
N ILE A 362 -14.79 -13.65 -1.70
CA ILE A 362 -15.29 -12.34 -2.15
C ILE A 362 -15.98 -11.63 -0.99
N GLU A 363 -16.86 -12.29 -0.23
CA GLU A 363 -17.58 -11.68 0.90
C GLU A 363 -16.63 -11.21 2.01
N SER A 364 -15.62 -12.01 2.36
CA SER A 364 -14.64 -11.68 3.40
C SER A 364 -13.64 -10.59 2.99
N ASN A 365 -13.37 -10.43 1.69
CA ASN A 365 -12.42 -9.44 1.17
C ASN A 365 -13.07 -8.23 0.47
N ALA A 366 -14.39 -8.23 0.24
CA ALA A 366 -15.12 -7.13 -0.38
C ALA A 366 -14.97 -5.81 0.40
N LEU A 367 -14.96 -5.89 1.74
CA LEU A 367 -14.73 -4.74 2.62
C LEU A 367 -13.27 -4.24 2.61
N ARG A 368 -12.32 -5.07 2.13
CA ARG A 368 -10.89 -4.72 2.01
C ARG A 368 -10.54 -4.09 0.65
N ALA A 369 -11.43 -4.19 -0.33
CA ALA A 369 -11.26 -3.63 -1.66
C ALA A 369 -11.53 -2.11 -1.67
N ALA A 370 -10.74 -1.35 -0.90
CA ALA A 370 -10.87 0.12 -0.81
C ALA A 370 -10.32 0.87 -2.03
N ASN A 371 -9.73 0.17 -3.01
CA ASN A 371 -9.10 0.77 -4.20
C ASN A 371 -9.48 0.01 -5.48
N ILE A 372 -10.78 -0.26 -5.70
CA ILE A 372 -11.29 -0.62 -7.02
C ILE A 372 -12.08 0.60 -7.51
N ASP A 373 -11.38 1.45 -8.27
CA ASP A 373 -11.88 2.63 -8.99
C ASP A 373 -12.54 3.77 -8.18
N VAL A 374 -11.75 4.82 -7.91
CA VAL A 374 -12.12 6.24 -8.12
C VAL A 374 -10.97 6.96 -8.82
#